data_AF-A0A3A9J7A7-F1
#
_entry.id   AF-A0A3A9J7A7-F1
#
_cell.length_a   1.000
_cell.length_b   1.000
_cell.length_c   1.000
_cell.angle_alpha   90.00
_cell.angle_beta   90.00
_cell.angle_gamma   90.00
#
_symmetry.space_group_name_H-M   'P 1'
#
loop_
_entity.id
_entity.type
_entity.pdbx_description
1 polymer ?
#
loop_
_entity_poly.entity_id
_entity_poly.type
_entity_poly.pdbx_seq_one_letter_code
_entity_poly.pdbx_strand_id
1 'polypeptide(L)'
;MRRFIAGWLSDSIRFGLGLMFALAALQLPALTHAYTTALLQVAEGTRRDINQRKEVASQYYRWSDTMADAAAVDALRPLEPANAEGLSASIAREGLLRDSYRRLMAAPELLRPLKAGWELVEDAGTETREVLRIAWATHVPQVVISTAGAIYGLAGLMLGLLLAQLLLTFLAALWRPRPKRLNTAVERRHPTLPARDSLP
;
A
#
# COMPACT_ATOMS: atom_id res chain seq x y z
N MET A 1 -29.93 -28.12 9.44
CA MET A 1 -30.11 -26.65 9.40
C MET A 1 -28.87 -25.87 9.85
N ARG A 2 -28.44 -25.88 11.13
CA ARG A 2 -27.32 -25.03 11.62
C ARG A 2 -26.00 -25.18 10.84
N ARG A 3 -25.58 -26.41 10.50
CA ARG A 3 -24.36 -26.66 9.72
C ARG A 3 -24.45 -26.12 8.28
N PHE A 4 -25.63 -26.19 7.67
CA PHE A 4 -25.88 -25.64 6.34
C PHE A 4 -25.81 -24.12 6.34
N ILE A 5 -26.50 -23.46 7.29
CA ILE A 5 -26.49 -21.99 7.42
C ILE A 5 -25.07 -21.48 7.71
N ALA A 6 -24.33 -22.15 8.60
CA ALA A 6 -22.94 -21.78 8.90
C ALA A 6 -22.01 -21.93 7.69
N GLY A 7 -22.15 -23.00 6.91
CA GLY A 7 -21.40 -23.19 5.66
C GLY A 7 -21.72 -22.11 4.63
N TRP A 8 -23.01 -21.88 4.38
CA TRP A 8 -23.46 -20.87 3.43
C TRP A 8 -23.00 -19.45 3.79
N LEU A 9 -23.09 -19.06 5.07
CA LEU A 9 -22.63 -17.76 5.53
C LEU A 9 -21.11 -17.61 5.42
N SER A 10 -20.37 -18.67 5.77
CA SER A 10 -18.91 -18.71 5.63
C SER A 10 -18.49 -18.52 4.18
N ASP A 11 -19.10 -19.24 3.24
CA ASP A 11 -18.76 -19.12 1.83
C ASP A 11 -19.13 -17.75 1.27
N SER A 12 -20.28 -17.19 1.68
CA SER A 12 -20.67 -15.81 1.33
C SER A 12 -19.64 -14.77 1.81
N ILE A 13 -19.15 -14.90 3.05
CA ILE A 13 -18.10 -14.02 3.60
C ILE A 13 -16.80 -14.17 2.82
N ARG A 14 -16.41 -15.42 2.47
CA ARG A 14 -15.20 -15.66 1.67
C ARG A 14 -15.28 -14.99 0.33
N PHE A 15 -16.38 -15.18 -0.40
CA PHE A 15 -16.57 -14.54 -1.69
C PHE A 15 -16.65 -13.01 -1.58
N GLY A 16 -17.34 -12.49 -0.57
CA GLY A 16 -17.44 -11.06 -0.31
C GLY A 16 -16.07 -10.43 -0.05
N LEU A 17 -15.25 -11.03 0.81
CA LEU A 17 -13.88 -10.57 1.08
C LEU A 17 -12.99 -10.72 -0.15
N GLY A 18 -13.04 -11.86 -0.85
CA GLY A 18 -12.31 -12.07 -2.09
C GLY A 18 -12.62 -10.98 -3.11
N LEU A 19 -13.91 -10.68 -3.32
CA LEU A 19 -14.36 -9.64 -4.24
C LEU A 19 -13.92 -8.25 -3.80
N MET A 20 -14.00 -7.93 -2.50
CA MET A 20 -13.54 -6.66 -1.95
C MET A 20 -12.05 -6.42 -2.24
N PHE A 21 -11.20 -7.43 -1.99
CA PHE A 21 -9.78 -7.34 -2.30
C PHE A 21 -9.50 -7.29 -3.80
N ALA A 22 -10.26 -8.02 -4.61
CA ALA A 22 -10.14 -7.95 -6.07
C ALA A 22 -10.41 -6.53 -6.58
N LEU A 23 -11.50 -5.91 -6.11
CA LEU A 23 -11.88 -4.54 -6.49
C LEU A 23 -10.86 -3.52 -6.00
N ALA A 24 -10.35 -3.66 -4.77
CA ALA A 24 -9.30 -2.80 -4.23
C ALA A 24 -8.00 -2.92 -5.03
N ALA A 25 -7.56 -4.14 -5.34
CA ALA A 25 -6.33 -4.39 -6.09
C ALA A 25 -6.45 -3.88 -7.54
N LEU A 26 -7.64 -3.93 -8.13
CA LEU A 26 -7.92 -3.40 -9.47
C LEU A 26 -7.70 -1.88 -9.56
N GLN A 27 -7.75 -1.16 -8.43
CA GLN A 27 -7.46 0.27 -8.37
C GLN A 27 -5.96 0.59 -8.41
N LEU A 28 -5.08 -0.37 -8.12
CA LEU A 28 -3.64 -0.11 -7.98
C LEU A 28 -3.01 0.53 -9.24
N PRO A 29 -3.28 0.06 -10.47
CA PRO A 29 -2.77 0.72 -11.67
C PRO A 29 -3.28 2.16 -11.84
N ALA A 30 -4.57 2.40 -11.57
CA ALA A 30 -5.17 3.73 -11.68
C ALA A 30 -4.60 4.70 -10.65
N LEU A 31 -4.43 4.25 -9.41
CA LEU A 31 -3.78 5.02 -8.35
C LEU A 31 -2.34 5.38 -8.72
N THR A 32 -1.59 4.40 -9.22
CA THR A 32 -0.20 4.59 -9.64
C THR A 32 -0.10 5.63 -10.74
N HIS A 33 -1.03 5.59 -11.70
CA HIS A 33 -1.10 6.59 -12.76
C HIS A 33 -1.39 8.00 -12.19
N ALA A 34 -2.37 8.13 -11.30
CA ALA A 34 -2.67 9.40 -10.64
C ALA A 34 -1.45 9.95 -9.86
N TYR A 35 -0.75 9.08 -9.14
CA TYR A 35 0.48 9.43 -8.43
C TYR A 35 1.58 9.91 -9.39
N THR A 36 1.85 9.19 -10.48
CA THR A 36 2.86 9.61 -11.48
C THR A 36 2.53 10.97 -12.09
N THR A 37 1.26 11.21 -12.39
CA THR A 37 0.79 12.49 -12.93
C THR A 37 0.97 13.60 -11.90
N ALA A 38 0.63 13.36 -10.63
CA ALA A 38 0.81 14.32 -9.56
C ALA A 38 2.29 14.67 -9.33
N LEU A 39 3.20 13.68 -9.33
CA LEU A 39 4.64 13.92 -9.23
C LEU A 39 5.13 14.87 -10.33
N LEU A 40 4.74 14.60 -11.58
CA LEU A 40 5.14 15.41 -12.71
C LEU A 40 4.56 16.83 -12.64
N GLN A 41 3.27 16.96 -12.30
CA GLN A 41 2.61 18.26 -12.14
C GLN A 41 3.27 19.11 -11.06
N VAL A 42 3.59 18.51 -9.91
CA VAL A 42 4.26 19.22 -8.81
C VAL A 42 5.67 19.61 -9.23
N ALA A 43 6.44 18.71 -9.86
CA ALA A 43 7.78 19.03 -10.36
C ALA A 43 7.75 20.19 -11.37
N GLU A 44 6.81 20.21 -12.30
CA GLU A 44 6.62 21.31 -13.26
C GLU A 44 6.16 22.60 -12.60
N GLY A 45 5.32 22.52 -11.56
CA GLY A 45 4.96 23.65 -10.72
C GLY A 45 6.18 24.25 -10.02
N THR A 46 6.99 23.41 -9.38
CA THR A 46 8.24 23.84 -8.72
C THR A 46 9.23 24.42 -9.73
N ARG A 47 9.35 23.84 -10.92
CA ARG A 47 10.22 24.38 -11.98
C ARG A 47 9.80 25.78 -12.41
N ARG A 48 8.50 26.03 -12.55
CA ARG A 48 7.98 27.36 -12.88
C ARG A 48 8.27 28.37 -11.79
N ASP A 49 8.08 28.01 -10.51
CA ASP A 49 8.44 28.87 -9.37
C ASP A 49 9.95 29.19 -9.34
N ILE A 50 10.82 28.20 -9.54
CA ILE A 50 12.28 28.40 -9.67
C ILE A 50 12.60 29.39 -10.78
N ASN A 51 12.03 29.19 -11.97
CA ASN A 51 12.28 30.06 -13.11
C ASN A 51 11.78 31.49 -12.84
N GLN A 52 10.60 31.65 -12.24
CA GLN A 52 10.06 32.96 -11.86
C GLN A 52 10.96 33.68 -10.84
N ARG A 53 11.44 32.97 -9.81
CA ARG A 53 12.38 33.56 -8.83
C ARG A 53 13.69 33.97 -9.47
N LYS A 54 14.20 33.18 -10.40
CA LYS A 54 15.40 33.52 -11.17
C LYS A 54 15.19 34.74 -12.07
N GLU A 55 14.03 34.85 -12.70
CA GLU A 55 13.66 36.02 -13.52
C GLU A 55 13.57 37.30 -12.68
N VAL A 56 12.96 37.22 -11.49
CA VAL A 56 12.91 38.37 -10.57
C VAL A 56 14.33 38.76 -10.13
N ALA A 57 15.18 37.78 -9.80
CA ALA A 57 16.57 38.02 -9.41
C ALA A 57 17.40 38.57 -10.58
N SER A 58 17.21 38.06 -11.81
CA SER A 58 17.94 38.54 -12.98
C SER A 58 17.58 39.98 -13.31
N GLN A 59 16.32 40.38 -13.17
CA GLN A 59 15.87 41.76 -13.35
C GLN A 59 16.46 42.69 -12.26
N TYR A 60 16.44 42.26 -11.00
CA TYR A 60 16.94 43.07 -9.89
C TYR A 60 18.47 43.23 -9.89
N TYR A 61 19.20 42.13 -10.09
CA TYR A 61 20.66 42.08 -10.08
C TYR A 61 21.29 42.27 -11.47
N ARG A 62 20.48 42.47 -12.51
CA ARG A 62 20.90 42.60 -13.93
C ARG A 62 21.75 41.44 -14.41
N TRP A 63 21.40 40.22 -14.00
CA TRP A 63 22.04 38.99 -14.47
C TRP A 63 21.44 38.52 -15.80
N SER A 64 22.09 37.53 -16.41
CA SER A 64 21.55 36.88 -17.61
C SER A 64 20.35 35.97 -17.26
N ASP A 65 19.27 36.07 -18.04
CA ASP A 65 18.08 35.22 -17.87
C ASP A 65 18.33 33.74 -18.14
N THR A 66 19.42 33.40 -18.83
CA THR A 66 19.80 32.01 -19.15
C THR A 66 20.79 31.40 -18.16
N MET A 67 21.03 32.07 -17.03
CA MET A 67 21.94 31.59 -15.99
C MET A 67 21.52 30.19 -15.49
N ALA A 68 22.47 29.27 -15.38
CA ALA A 68 22.21 27.93 -14.84
C ALA A 68 21.77 28.01 -13.36
N ASP A 69 20.98 27.03 -12.91
CA ASP A 69 20.39 27.06 -11.57
C ASP A 69 21.45 27.11 -10.45
N ALA A 70 22.50 26.31 -10.58
CA ALA A 70 23.62 26.31 -9.62
C ALA A 70 24.34 27.67 -9.59
N ALA A 71 24.56 28.27 -10.77
CA ALA A 71 25.18 29.58 -10.88
C ALA A 71 24.31 30.69 -10.27
N ALA A 72 22.99 30.60 -10.39
CA ALA A 72 22.06 31.53 -9.75
C ALA A 72 22.09 31.41 -8.21
N VAL A 73 22.15 30.19 -7.68
CA VAL A 73 22.31 29.96 -6.23
C VAL A 73 23.63 30.54 -5.73
N ASP A 74 24.74 30.27 -6.42
CA ASP A 74 26.06 30.75 -6.01
C ASP A 74 26.18 32.27 -6.10
N ALA A 75 25.54 32.90 -7.09
CA ALA A 75 25.47 34.35 -7.23
C ALA A 75 24.58 35.01 -6.15
N LEU A 76 23.49 34.35 -5.73
CA LEU A 76 22.62 34.83 -4.65
C LEU A 76 23.25 34.67 -3.27
N ARG A 77 24.03 33.61 -3.03
CA ARG A 77 24.56 33.27 -1.71
C ARG A 77 25.28 34.42 -0.97
N PRO A 78 26.15 35.24 -1.60
CA PRO A 78 26.78 36.37 -0.93
C PRO A 78 25.88 37.60 -0.75
N LEU A 79 24.77 37.70 -1.49
CA LEU A 79 23.87 38.86 -1.49
C LEU A 79 22.67 38.64 -0.56
N GLU A 80 22.03 37.48 -0.70
CA GLU A 80 20.81 37.09 0.01
C GLU A 80 20.85 35.60 0.36
N PRO A 81 21.56 35.21 1.44
CA PRO A 81 21.78 33.80 1.78
C PRO A 81 20.48 33.03 2.00
N ALA A 82 19.47 33.64 2.63
CA ALA A 82 18.17 33.02 2.85
C ALA A 82 17.43 32.69 1.53
N ASN A 83 17.52 33.58 0.53
CA ASN A 83 16.90 33.34 -0.78
C ASN A 83 17.70 32.31 -1.60
N ALA A 84 19.02 32.31 -1.49
CA ALA A 84 19.88 31.29 -2.09
C ALA A 84 19.57 29.90 -1.53
N GLU A 85 19.42 29.78 -0.20
CA GLU A 85 19.01 28.55 0.47
C GLU A 85 17.62 28.09 -0.01
N GLY A 86 16.64 28.99 -0.02
CA GLY A 86 15.29 28.70 -0.51
C GLY A 86 15.27 28.23 -1.97
N LEU A 87 16.05 28.89 -2.85
CA LEU A 87 16.18 28.48 -4.25
C LEU A 87 16.84 27.11 -4.38
N SER A 88 17.91 26.86 -3.63
CA SER A 88 18.61 25.58 -3.63
C SER A 88 17.72 24.43 -3.15
N ALA A 89 16.89 24.67 -2.13
CA ALA A 89 15.93 23.69 -1.62
C ALA A 89 14.84 23.39 -2.65
N SER A 90 14.33 24.41 -3.35
CA SER A 90 13.36 24.21 -4.44
C SER A 90 13.96 23.41 -5.59
N ILE A 91 15.21 23.67 -5.99
CA ILE A 91 15.91 22.90 -7.04
C ILE A 91 16.08 21.44 -6.62
N ALA A 92 16.56 21.20 -5.40
CA ALA A 92 16.69 19.84 -4.88
C ALA A 92 15.35 19.11 -4.84
N ARG A 93 14.27 19.79 -4.44
CA ARG A 93 12.91 19.25 -4.43
C ARG A 93 12.41 18.89 -5.83
N GLU A 94 12.59 19.77 -6.82
CA GLU A 94 12.23 19.49 -8.22
C GLU A 94 12.97 18.27 -8.77
N GLY A 95 14.28 18.18 -8.50
CA GLY A 95 15.11 17.06 -8.89
C GLY A 95 14.61 15.73 -8.29
N LEU A 96 14.34 15.70 -6.98
CA LEU A 96 13.82 14.51 -6.30
C LEU A 96 12.48 14.03 -6.89
N LEU A 97 11.54 14.95 -7.13
CA LEU A 97 10.23 14.61 -7.70
C LEU A 97 10.36 14.07 -9.13
N ARG A 98 11.20 14.70 -9.95
CA ARG A 98 11.43 14.29 -11.34
C ARG A 98 12.21 12.98 -11.43
N ASP A 99 13.13 12.72 -10.51
CA ASP A 99 13.83 11.44 -10.40
C ASP A 99 12.88 10.31 -10.01
N SER A 100 12.01 10.55 -9.03
CA SER A 100 10.98 9.58 -8.62
C SER A 100 10.07 9.24 -9.79
N TYR A 101 9.57 10.26 -10.51
CA TYR A 101 8.79 10.07 -11.73
C TYR A 101 9.55 9.24 -12.77
N ARG A 102 10.81 9.57 -13.07
CA ARG A 102 11.63 8.85 -14.06
C ARG A 102 11.85 7.39 -13.67
N ARG A 103 12.20 7.12 -12.40
CA ARG A 103 12.38 5.76 -11.89
C ARG A 103 11.11 4.95 -12.04
N LEU A 104 9.96 5.53 -11.73
CA LEU A 104 8.68 4.85 -11.79
C LEU A 104 8.25 4.58 -13.24
N MET A 105 8.45 5.53 -14.15
CA MET A 105 8.13 5.39 -15.57
C MET A 105 9.05 4.42 -16.31
N ALA A 106 10.31 4.27 -15.85
CA ALA A 106 11.24 3.28 -16.38
C ALA A 106 10.84 1.83 -16.05
N ALA A 107 9.95 1.60 -15.08
CA ALA A 107 9.46 0.26 -14.78
C ALA A 107 8.40 -0.19 -15.80
N PRO A 108 8.35 -1.51 -16.12
CA PRO A 108 7.26 -2.09 -16.89
C PRO A 108 5.91 -1.76 -16.27
N GLU A 109 4.89 -1.49 -17.08
CA GLU A 109 3.57 -1.04 -16.63
C GLU A 109 2.99 -1.92 -15.51
N LEU A 110 3.14 -3.24 -15.63
CA LEU A 110 2.67 -4.20 -14.64
C LEU A 110 3.36 -4.05 -13.28
N LEU A 111 4.63 -3.63 -13.25
CA LEU A 111 5.42 -3.52 -12.02
C LEU A 111 5.38 -2.13 -11.39
N ARG A 112 4.83 -1.12 -12.09
CA ARG A 112 4.76 0.25 -11.57
C ARG A 112 4.03 0.33 -10.23
N PRO A 113 2.88 -0.33 -10.00
CA PRO A 113 2.20 -0.24 -8.71
C PRO A 113 3.02 -0.80 -7.55
N LEU A 114 3.69 -1.93 -7.78
CA LEU A 114 4.62 -2.52 -6.81
C LEU A 114 5.80 -1.59 -6.54
N LYS A 115 6.40 -1.02 -7.59
CA LYS A 115 7.54 -0.10 -7.45
C LYS A 115 7.16 1.20 -6.74
N ALA A 116 5.98 1.76 -7.03
CA ALA A 116 5.47 2.94 -6.33
C ALA A 116 5.27 2.66 -4.84
N GLY A 117 4.69 1.50 -4.50
CA GLY A 117 4.54 1.07 -3.12
C GLY A 117 5.89 0.83 -2.44
N TRP A 118 6.86 0.26 -3.15
CA TRP A 118 8.21 0.01 -2.62
C TRP A 118 8.99 1.30 -2.37
N GLU A 119 8.94 2.25 -3.30
CA GLU A 119 9.55 3.57 -3.15
C GLU A 119 8.99 4.31 -1.93
N LEU A 120 7.71 4.11 -1.59
CA LEU A 120 7.11 4.65 -0.37
C LEU A 120 7.73 4.10 0.92
N VAL A 121 8.11 2.81 0.92
CA VAL A 121 8.62 2.10 2.09
C VAL A 121 10.11 2.36 2.29
N GLU A 122 10.91 2.29 1.23
CA GLU A 122 12.37 2.42 1.33
C GLU A 122 12.84 3.86 1.42
N ASP A 123 12.32 4.75 0.57
CA ASP A 123 13.08 5.96 0.22
C ASP A 123 12.22 7.20 -0.10
N ALA A 124 10.92 7.16 0.22
CA ALA A 124 10.09 8.31 -0.03
C ALA A 124 10.46 9.45 0.93
N GLY A 125 11.11 10.47 0.39
CA GLY A 125 11.24 11.78 1.04
C GLY A 125 9.86 12.32 1.42
N THR A 126 9.80 13.17 2.44
CA THR A 126 8.57 13.79 2.97
C THR A 126 7.67 14.34 1.85
N GLU A 127 8.27 14.94 0.83
CA GLU A 127 7.60 15.51 -0.33
C GLU A 127 6.87 14.47 -1.20
N THR A 128 7.52 13.36 -1.55
CA THR A 128 6.88 12.30 -2.36
C THR A 128 5.71 11.64 -1.62
N ARG A 129 5.81 11.51 -0.28
CA ARG A 129 4.70 11.01 0.54
C ARG A 129 3.52 11.97 0.54
N GLU A 130 3.80 13.27 0.59
CA GLU A 130 2.75 14.29 0.54
C GLU A 130 2.00 14.24 -0.79
N VAL A 131 2.73 14.14 -1.91
CA VAL A 131 2.12 13.99 -3.23
C VAL A 131 1.26 12.73 -3.32
N LEU A 132 1.74 11.60 -2.78
CA LEU A 132 0.94 10.38 -2.74
C LEU A 132 -0.30 10.53 -1.86
N ARG A 133 -0.18 11.15 -0.69
CA ARG A 133 -1.29 11.40 0.23
C ARG A 133 -2.38 12.22 -0.45
N ILE A 134 -1.99 13.27 -1.17
CA ILE A 134 -2.92 14.10 -1.95
C ILE A 134 -3.54 13.26 -3.06
N ALA A 135 -2.74 12.55 -3.85
CA ALA A 135 -3.23 11.71 -4.94
C ALA A 135 -4.22 10.64 -4.45
N TRP A 136 -3.98 10.05 -3.27
CA TRP A 136 -4.89 9.14 -2.61
C TRP A 136 -6.17 9.83 -2.14
N ALA A 137 -6.06 10.98 -1.47
CA ALA A 137 -7.21 11.73 -0.97
C ALA A 137 -8.13 12.24 -2.09
N THR A 138 -7.57 12.53 -3.27
CA THR A 138 -8.32 12.97 -4.45
C THR A 138 -8.66 11.84 -5.41
N HIS A 139 -8.31 10.59 -5.09
CA HIS A 139 -8.54 9.46 -5.98
C HIS A 139 -10.03 9.15 -6.07
N VAL A 140 -10.56 9.14 -7.30
CA VAL A 140 -11.92 8.68 -7.58
C VAL A 140 -11.83 7.22 -8.04
N PRO A 141 -12.38 6.27 -7.27
CA PRO A 141 -12.35 4.86 -7.65
C PRO A 141 -13.02 4.64 -9.00
N GLN A 142 -12.34 3.93 -9.90
CA GLN A 142 -12.84 3.64 -11.24
C GLN A 142 -12.47 2.23 -11.65
N VAL A 143 -13.42 1.52 -12.26
CA VAL A 143 -13.17 0.18 -12.81
C VAL A 143 -12.71 0.35 -14.25
N VAL A 144 -11.39 0.47 -14.43
CA VAL A 144 -10.79 0.48 -15.76
C VAL A 144 -10.45 -0.96 -16.14
N ILE A 145 -11.04 -1.43 -17.24
CA ILE A 145 -10.74 -2.76 -17.78
C ILE A 145 -9.41 -2.66 -18.53
N SER A 146 -8.32 -3.05 -17.88
CA SER A 146 -6.98 -3.15 -18.47
C SER A 146 -6.33 -4.49 -18.11
N THR A 147 -5.34 -4.91 -18.89
CA THR A 147 -4.58 -6.16 -18.62
C THR A 147 -3.94 -6.12 -17.24
N ALA A 148 -3.31 -5.00 -16.87
CA ALA A 148 -2.75 -4.80 -15.54
C ALA A 148 -3.85 -4.87 -14.47
N GLY A 149 -4.96 -4.15 -14.66
CA GLY A 149 -6.09 -4.18 -13.73
C GLY A 149 -6.65 -5.59 -13.52
N ALA A 150 -6.75 -6.39 -14.59
CA ALA A 150 -7.19 -7.78 -14.52
C ALA A 150 -6.22 -8.66 -13.73
N ILE A 151 -4.91 -8.53 -13.97
CA ILE A 151 -3.88 -9.29 -13.26
C ILE A 151 -3.88 -8.93 -11.76
N TYR A 152 -3.91 -7.65 -11.43
CA TYR A 152 -3.98 -7.20 -10.04
C TYR A 152 -5.31 -7.58 -9.38
N GLY A 153 -6.43 -7.52 -10.11
CA GLY A 153 -7.73 -7.99 -9.61
C GLY A 153 -7.73 -9.49 -9.29
N LEU A 154 -7.13 -10.32 -10.15
CA LEU A 154 -6.96 -11.75 -9.88
C LEU A 154 -6.04 -12.01 -8.69
N ALA A 155 -4.91 -11.31 -8.59
CA ALA A 155 -4.02 -11.40 -7.45
C ALA A 155 -4.72 -11.00 -6.14
N GLY A 156 -5.49 -9.90 -6.18
CA GLY A 156 -6.33 -9.44 -5.07
C GLY A 156 -7.40 -10.46 -4.69
N LEU A 157 -8.07 -11.09 -5.65
CA LEU A 157 -9.04 -12.14 -5.41
C LEU A 157 -8.41 -13.33 -4.68
N MET A 158 -7.28 -13.83 -5.18
CA MET A 158 -6.56 -14.96 -4.57
C MET A 158 -6.11 -14.63 -3.15
N LEU A 159 -5.55 -13.44 -2.94
CA LEU A 159 -5.12 -12.97 -1.63
C LEU A 159 -6.30 -12.79 -0.68
N GLY A 160 -7.40 -12.20 -1.14
CA GLY A 160 -8.60 -11.97 -0.35
C GLY A 160 -9.28 -13.27 0.07
N LEU A 161 -9.33 -14.27 -0.82
CA LEU A 161 -9.83 -15.61 -0.49
C LEU A 161 -8.96 -16.30 0.55
N LEU A 162 -7.63 -16.18 0.44
CA LEU A 162 -6.69 -16.74 1.41
C LEU A 162 -6.82 -16.06 2.78
N LEU A 163 -6.93 -14.73 2.81
CA LEU A 163 -7.14 -13.97 4.05
C LEU A 163 -8.49 -14.27 4.69
N ALA A 164 -9.55 -14.39 3.89
CA ALA A 164 -10.87 -14.79 4.36
C ALA A 164 -10.83 -16.19 4.98
N GLN A 165 -10.10 -17.12 4.35
CA GLN A 165 -9.90 -18.46 4.88
C GLN A 165 -9.16 -18.43 6.23
N LEU A 166 -8.07 -17.67 6.33
CA LEU A 166 -7.32 -17.50 7.57
C LEU A 166 -8.20 -16.89 8.68
N LEU A 167 -8.95 -15.83 8.38
CA LEU A 167 -9.84 -15.18 9.33
C LEU A 167 -10.91 -16.14 9.85
N LEU A 168 -11.56 -16.89 8.96
CA LEU A 168 -12.63 -17.83 9.35
C LEU A 168 -12.09 -19.02 10.13
N THR A 169 -10.91 -19.55 9.77
CA THR A 169 -10.27 -20.63 10.53
C THR A 169 -9.85 -20.17 11.92
N PHE A 170 -9.34 -18.95 12.05
CA PHE A 170 -8.99 -18.34 13.32
C PHE A 170 -10.22 -18.13 14.21
N LEU A 171 -11.31 -17.57 13.67
CA LEU A 171 -12.58 -17.38 14.39
C LEU A 171 -13.17 -18.73 14.83
N ALA A 172 -13.12 -19.74 13.97
CA ALA A 172 -13.58 -21.09 14.30
C ALA A 172 -12.74 -21.73 15.41
N ALA A 173 -11.42 -21.48 15.44
CA ALA A 173 -10.54 -21.96 16.50
C ALA A 173 -10.85 -21.31 17.86
N LEU A 174 -11.17 -20.01 17.88
CA LEU A 174 -11.58 -19.28 19.09
C LEU A 174 -12.89 -19.79 19.67
N TRP A 175 -13.80 -20.30 18.82
CA TRP A 175 -15.13 -20.74 19.22
C TRP A 175 -15.22 -22.26 19.49
N ARG A 176 -14.13 -23.00 19.34
CA ARG A 176 -14.13 -24.45 19.66
C ARG A 176 -14.28 -24.63 21.17
N PRO A 177 -15.35 -25.29 21.64
CA PRO A 177 -15.46 -25.63 23.06
C PRO A 177 -14.30 -26.55 23.44
N ARG A 178 -13.55 -26.18 24.49
CA ARG A 178 -12.50 -27.05 25.05
C ARG A 178 -13.14 -28.42 25.34
N PRO A 179 -12.59 -29.53 24.83
CA PRO A 179 -13.11 -30.83 25.19
C PRO A 179 -13.00 -30.95 26.71
N LYS A 180 -14.14 -31.14 27.39
CA LYS A 180 -14.14 -31.59 28.78
C LYS A 180 -13.33 -32.88 28.78
N ARG A 181 -12.12 -32.84 29.32
CA ARG A 181 -11.36 -34.06 29.64
C ARG A 181 -12.27 -34.87 30.56
N LEU A 182 -12.99 -35.83 29.98
CA LEU A 182 -13.66 -36.85 30.76
C LEU A 182 -12.56 -37.56 31.53
N ASN A 183 -12.51 -37.29 32.83
CA ASN A 183 -11.80 -38.12 33.80
C ASN A 183 -12.30 -39.55 33.61
N THR A 184 -11.58 -40.33 32.82
CA THR A 184 -11.66 -41.80 32.77
C THR A 184 -10.87 -42.41 33.92
N ALA A 185 -10.91 -41.74 35.07
CA ALA A 185 -10.50 -42.30 36.34
C ALA A 185 -11.78 -42.72 37.06
N VAL A 186 -11.80 -43.96 37.57
CA VAL A 186 -12.89 -44.58 38.33
C VAL A 186 -13.96 -45.28 37.50
N GLU A 187 -13.62 -46.39 36.85
CA GLU A 187 -14.40 -47.64 37.04
C GLU A 187 -13.63 -48.89 36.59
N ARG A 188 -12.43 -49.10 37.15
CA ARG A 188 -11.95 -50.47 37.39
C ARG A 188 -12.39 -50.87 38.79
N ARG A 189 -13.63 -51.34 38.95
CA ARG A 189 -13.98 -52.19 40.10
C ARG A 189 -14.27 -53.59 39.59
N HIS A 190 -13.46 -54.51 40.10
CA HIS A 190 -13.44 -55.94 39.89
C HIS A 190 -14.81 -56.63 39.95
N PRO A 191 -15.11 -57.61 39.08
CA PRO A 191 -16.04 -58.67 39.40
C PRO A 191 -15.31 -59.80 40.14
N THR A 192 -15.55 -59.94 41.45
CA THR A 192 -15.27 -61.19 42.16
C THR A 192 -16.41 -62.17 41.89
N LEU A 193 -16.14 -63.21 41.10
CA LEU A 193 -17.03 -64.37 40.89
C LEU A 193 -17.12 -65.21 42.17
N PRO A 194 -18.29 -65.81 42.49
CA PRO A 194 -18.44 -66.72 43.62
C PRO A 194 -17.81 -68.09 43.33
N ALA A 195 -17.12 -68.64 44.34
CA ALA A 195 -16.60 -69.99 44.34
C ALA A 195 -17.73 -71.01 44.33
N ARG A 196 -17.53 -72.04 43.52
CA ARG A 196 -18.42 -73.14 43.22
C ARG A 196 -18.12 -74.27 44.21
N ASP A 197 -18.95 -74.43 45.23
CA ASP A 197 -18.89 -75.60 46.11
C ASP A 197 -19.89 -76.67 45.67
N SER A 198 -19.42 -77.89 45.81
CA SER A 198 -19.84 -79.19 45.30
C SER A 198 -21.13 -79.75 45.92
N LEU A 199 -21.93 -80.42 45.06
CA LEU A 199 -22.59 -81.74 45.16
C LEU A 199 -22.73 -82.41 46.54
N PRO A 200 -23.84 -83.14 46.78
CA PRO A 200 -24.01 -84.49 46.18
C PRO A 200 -25.16 -84.63 45.17
#